data_AF-A0A545TD13-F1
#
_entry.id   AF-A0A545TD13-F1
#
_cell.length_a   1.000
_cell.length_b   1.000
_cell.length_c   1.000
_cell.angle_alpha   90.00
_cell.angle_beta   90.00
_cell.angle_gamma   90.00
#
_symmetry.space_group_name_H-M   'P 1'
#
loop_
_entity.id
_entity.type
_entity.pdbx_description
1 polymer ?
#
loop_
_entity_poly.entity_id
_entity_poly.type
_entity_poly.pdbx_seq_one_letter_code
_entity_poly.pdbx_strand_id
1 'polypeptide(L)'
;MNDPLKDWDKLQAEWQTYQPDIQQIKKKINWVTLRMIAVLAIDVVVLVGYFPFIYYFLDFSMDNWIENSWHGVIGILLFIGVYLDFKIRLPILRMSGESTKEILAFYLKRTRAGVVIGRYGAGFSWLLLAIFTVWFAANLFLVAQPAKEFNWMFAAFGIVWISGAALLCHWYASKKQKEYLKLKQLWRDFID
;
A
#
# COMPACT_ATOMS: atom_id res chain seq x y z
N MET A 1 8.59 -52.03 4.99
CA MET A 1 8.54 -51.13 6.15
C MET A 1 9.76 -50.25 6.08
N ASN A 2 9.59 -48.94 5.85
CA ASN A 2 10.71 -47.99 5.90
C ASN A 2 11.19 -47.88 7.34
N ASP A 3 12.50 -47.94 7.53
CA ASP A 3 13.16 -47.85 8.83
C ASP A 3 13.01 -46.41 9.36
N PRO A 4 12.26 -46.18 10.45
CA PRO A 4 11.98 -44.83 10.96
C PRO A 4 13.24 -44.05 11.32
N LEU A 5 14.34 -44.74 11.65
CA LEU A 5 15.63 -44.15 11.99
C LEU A 5 16.35 -43.59 10.76
N LYS A 6 16.23 -44.25 9.60
CA LYS A 6 16.78 -43.74 8.34
C LYS A 6 16.04 -42.50 7.83
N ASP A 7 14.74 -42.40 8.07
CA ASP A 7 13.98 -41.19 7.77
C ASP A 7 14.39 -40.04 8.70
N TRP A 8 14.78 -40.34 9.95
CA TRP A 8 15.23 -39.32 10.90
C TRP A 8 16.61 -38.76 10.56
N ASP A 9 17.57 -39.61 10.21
CA ASP A 9 18.90 -39.17 9.75
C ASP A 9 18.80 -38.34 8.48
N LYS A 10 17.88 -38.71 7.57
CA LYS A 10 17.64 -37.98 6.32
C LYS A 10 16.96 -36.63 6.57
N LEU A 11 15.97 -36.58 7.46
CA LEU A 11 15.34 -35.32 7.89
C LEU A 11 16.33 -34.41 8.61
N GLN A 12 17.20 -34.96 9.48
CA GLN A 12 18.24 -34.21 10.17
C GLN A 12 19.30 -33.69 9.20
N ALA A 13 19.71 -34.50 8.21
CA ALA A 13 20.62 -34.08 7.15
C ALA A 13 20.00 -33.01 6.24
N GLU A 14 18.71 -33.16 5.87
CA GLU A 14 17.96 -32.14 5.13
C GLU A 14 17.84 -30.85 5.94
N TRP A 15 17.60 -30.92 7.26
CA TRP A 15 17.52 -29.75 8.14
C TRP A 15 18.87 -29.04 8.34
N GLN A 16 19.97 -29.80 8.43
CA GLN A 16 21.32 -29.25 8.52
C GLN A 16 21.84 -28.69 7.19
N THR A 17 21.36 -29.22 6.05
CA THR A 17 21.69 -28.70 4.71
C THR A 17 20.79 -27.56 4.26
N TYR A 18 19.60 -27.40 4.85
CA TYR A 18 18.73 -26.25 4.63
C TYR A 18 19.23 -25.01 5.38
N GLN A 19 20.47 -24.59 5.13
CA GLN A 19 20.85 -23.22 5.43
C GLN A 19 20.08 -22.32 4.45
N PRO A 20 19.09 -21.54 4.90
CA PRO A 20 18.39 -20.63 4.01
C PRO A 20 19.43 -19.73 3.36
N ASP A 21 19.42 -19.59 2.03
CA ASP A 21 20.38 -18.75 1.31
C ASP A 21 20.21 -17.29 1.77
N ILE A 22 21.00 -16.91 2.78
CA ILE A 22 20.93 -15.61 3.43
C ILE A 22 21.22 -14.51 2.42
N GLN A 23 22.05 -14.77 1.40
CA GLN A 23 22.33 -13.79 0.35
C GLN A 23 21.10 -13.55 -0.53
N GLN A 24 20.37 -14.60 -0.92
CA GLN A 24 19.12 -14.44 -1.67
C GLN A 24 18.06 -13.68 -0.86
N ILE A 25 17.93 -13.98 0.43
CA ILE A 25 16.99 -13.29 1.32
C ILE A 25 17.39 -11.81 1.46
N LYS A 26 18.67 -11.50 1.68
CA LYS A 26 19.20 -10.13 1.74
C LYS A 26 18.94 -9.36 0.44
N LYS A 27 19.20 -9.95 -0.73
CA LYS A 27 18.91 -9.33 -2.05
C LYS A 27 17.42 -9.00 -2.20
N LYS A 28 16.54 -9.95 -1.84
CA LYS A 28 15.09 -9.74 -1.89
C LYS A 28 14.63 -8.64 -0.93
N ILE A 29 15.17 -8.62 0.29
CA ILE A 29 14.90 -7.58 1.29
C ILE A 29 15.31 -6.21 0.76
N ASN A 30 16.52 -6.07 0.22
CA ASN A 30 17.04 -4.81 -0.32
C ASN A 30 16.20 -4.30 -1.50
N TRP A 31 15.82 -5.18 -2.41
CA TRP A 31 14.96 -4.80 -3.53
C TRP A 31 13.57 -4.34 -3.09
N VAL A 32 12.98 -5.00 -2.09
CA VAL A 32 11.72 -4.54 -1.48
C VAL A 32 11.92 -3.20 -0.76
N THR A 33 13.04 -2.99 -0.08
CA THR A 33 13.38 -1.69 0.54
C THR A 33 13.46 -0.59 -0.50
N LEU A 34 14.17 -0.81 -1.61
CA LEU A 34 14.33 0.16 -2.68
C LEU A 34 12.97 0.56 -3.26
N ARG A 35 12.08 -0.40 -3.49
CA ARG A 35 10.70 -0.14 -3.93
C ARG A 35 9.92 0.71 -2.95
N MET A 36 10.06 0.48 -1.65
CA MET A 36 9.38 1.29 -0.64
C MET A 36 9.94 2.72 -0.59
N ILE A 37 11.25 2.88 -0.73
CA ILE A 37 11.88 4.21 -0.82
C ILE A 37 11.38 4.94 -2.06
N ALA A 38 11.30 4.27 -3.21
CA ALA A 38 10.79 4.86 -4.44
C ALA A 38 9.33 5.32 -4.29
N VAL A 39 8.47 4.51 -3.65
CA VAL A 39 7.08 4.92 -3.36
C VAL A 39 7.04 6.17 -2.47
N LEU A 40 7.81 6.18 -1.37
CA LEU A 40 7.86 7.36 -0.48
C LEU A 40 8.42 8.62 -1.18
N ALA A 41 9.37 8.45 -2.11
CA ALA A 41 9.89 9.56 -2.90
C ALA A 41 8.82 10.09 -3.87
N ILE A 42 8.07 9.21 -4.51
CA ILE A 42 6.92 9.58 -5.36
C ILE A 42 5.88 10.32 -4.53
N ASP A 43 5.56 9.85 -3.33
CA ASP A 43 4.61 10.50 -2.42
C ASP A 43 5.01 11.95 -2.12
N VAL A 44 6.30 12.19 -1.85
CA VAL A 44 6.84 13.54 -1.63
C VAL A 44 6.75 14.38 -2.90
N VAL A 45 7.11 13.84 -4.07
CA VAL A 45 7.04 14.57 -5.35
C VAL A 45 5.60 14.94 -5.70
N VAL A 46 4.65 14.01 -5.52
CA VAL A 46 3.22 14.27 -5.73
C VAL A 46 2.76 15.37 -4.79
N LEU A 47 3.12 15.32 -3.52
CA LEU A 47 2.71 16.33 -2.55
C LEU A 47 3.31 17.70 -2.91
N VAL A 48 4.62 17.78 -3.12
CA VAL A 48 5.32 19.02 -3.50
C VAL A 48 4.85 19.58 -4.84
N GLY A 49 4.46 18.73 -5.80
CA GLY A 49 3.89 19.17 -7.08
C GLY A 49 2.44 19.61 -6.98
N TYR A 50 1.64 18.97 -6.11
CA TYR A 50 0.22 19.25 -5.99
C TYR A 50 -0.08 20.56 -5.23
N PHE A 51 0.74 20.93 -4.24
CA PHE A 51 0.53 22.16 -3.48
C PHE A 51 0.64 23.45 -4.31
N PRO A 52 1.67 23.64 -5.15
CA PRO A 52 1.75 24.77 -6.10
C PRO A 52 0.61 24.74 -7.11
N PHE A 53 0.17 23.56 -7.55
CA PHE A 53 -0.97 23.42 -8.44
C PHE A 53 -2.26 23.89 -7.76
N ILE A 54 -2.55 23.47 -6.52
CA ILE A 54 -3.69 23.98 -5.75
C ILE A 54 -3.59 25.49 -5.57
N TYR A 55 -2.42 26.00 -5.20
CA TYR A 55 -2.21 27.44 -5.00
C TYR A 55 -2.51 28.24 -6.27
N TYR A 56 -1.95 27.82 -7.41
CA TYR A 56 -2.23 28.43 -8.71
C TYR A 56 -3.72 28.33 -9.07
N PHE A 57 -4.34 27.18 -8.83
CA PHE A 57 -5.75 26.97 -9.14
C PHE A 57 -6.66 27.88 -8.30
N LEU A 58 -6.43 27.95 -6.98
CA LEU A 58 -7.23 28.80 -6.08
C LEU A 58 -7.05 30.31 -6.34
N ASP A 59 -5.90 30.73 -6.86
CA ASP A 59 -5.59 32.16 -7.10
C ASP A 59 -5.96 32.61 -8.52
N PHE A 60 -5.98 31.70 -9.51
CA PHE A 60 -6.17 32.04 -10.93
C PHE A 60 -7.44 31.46 -11.59
N SER A 61 -8.11 30.45 -11.02
CA SER A 61 -9.34 29.88 -11.62
C SER A 61 -10.62 30.20 -10.82
N MET A 62 -11.31 31.22 -11.33
CA MET A 62 -12.75 31.55 -11.33
C MET A 62 -13.74 30.72 -10.47
N ASP A 63 -14.51 31.42 -9.62
CA ASP A 63 -15.93 31.29 -9.16
C ASP A 63 -16.64 29.93 -8.94
N ASN A 64 -16.07 28.78 -9.28
CA ASN A 64 -16.70 27.47 -9.14
C ASN A 64 -16.30 26.79 -7.83
N TRP A 65 -17.02 27.12 -6.75
CA TRP A 65 -16.77 26.57 -5.42
C TRP A 65 -16.76 25.02 -5.37
N ILE A 66 -17.49 24.35 -6.26
CA ILE A 66 -17.56 22.88 -6.31
C ILE A 66 -16.25 22.29 -6.79
N GLU A 67 -15.65 22.87 -7.82
CA GLU A 67 -14.35 22.44 -8.34
C GLU A 67 -13.23 22.72 -7.35
N ASN A 68 -13.26 23.90 -6.72
CA ASN A 68 -12.32 24.23 -5.63
C ASN A 68 -12.44 23.28 -4.45
N SER A 69 -13.66 22.85 -4.10
CA SER A 69 -13.87 21.89 -3.02
C SER A 69 -13.25 20.52 -3.33
N TRP A 70 -13.23 20.09 -4.59
CA TRP A 70 -12.58 18.85 -5.00
C TRP A 70 -11.08 18.90 -4.78
N HIS A 71 -10.42 19.95 -5.26
CA HIS A 71 -8.97 20.11 -5.09
C HIS A 71 -8.58 20.25 -3.62
N GLY A 72 -9.38 20.96 -2.81
CA GLY A 72 -9.19 21.05 -1.37
C GLY A 72 -9.29 19.68 -0.66
N VAL A 73 -10.35 18.92 -0.95
CA VAL A 73 -10.56 17.59 -0.36
C VAL A 73 -9.48 16.61 -0.81
N ILE A 74 -9.11 16.60 -2.09
CA ILE A 74 -8.01 15.76 -2.60
C ILE A 74 -6.67 16.15 -1.95
N GLY A 75 -6.41 17.44 -1.74
CA GLY A 75 -5.22 17.90 -1.04
C GLY A 75 -5.12 17.34 0.38
N ILE A 76 -6.22 17.40 1.15
CA ILE A 76 -6.29 16.82 2.50
C ILE A 76 -6.08 15.30 2.46
N LEU A 77 -6.75 14.60 1.53
CA LEU A 77 -6.64 13.16 1.37
C LEU A 77 -5.21 12.74 0.99
N LEU A 78 -4.55 13.47 0.09
CA LEU A 78 -3.16 13.25 -0.27
C LEU A 78 -2.25 13.41 0.94
N PHE A 79 -2.41 14.48 1.71
CA PHE A 79 -1.61 14.71 2.92
C PHE A 79 -1.76 13.57 3.93
N ILE A 80 -3.00 13.15 4.20
CA ILE A 80 -3.29 12.02 5.09
C ILE A 80 -2.69 10.72 4.54
N GLY A 81 -2.85 10.46 3.23
CA GLY A 81 -2.32 9.27 2.56
C GLY A 81 -0.81 9.17 2.71
N VAL A 82 -0.09 10.24 2.35
CA VAL A 82 1.36 10.33 2.49
C VAL A 82 1.79 10.16 3.95
N TYR A 83 1.13 10.83 4.90
CA TYR A 83 1.42 10.66 6.31
C TYR A 83 1.29 9.19 6.77
N LEU A 84 0.23 8.50 6.35
CA LEU A 84 0.04 7.09 6.68
C LEU A 84 1.10 6.19 6.03
N ASP A 85 1.45 6.44 4.77
CA ASP A 85 2.51 5.69 4.09
C ASP A 85 3.86 5.83 4.81
N PHE A 86 4.23 7.05 5.21
CA PHE A 86 5.43 7.27 6.02
C PHE A 86 5.33 6.56 7.38
N LYS A 87 4.22 6.72 8.09
CA LYS A 87 4.00 6.11 9.42
C LYS A 87 4.13 4.59 9.38
N ILE A 88 3.66 3.94 8.31
CA ILE A 88 3.68 2.48 8.19
C ILE A 88 5.01 1.97 7.64
N ARG A 89 5.61 2.65 6.65
CA ARG A 89 6.80 2.16 5.92
C ARG A 89 8.12 2.50 6.60
N LEU A 90 8.24 3.68 7.23
CA LEU A 90 9.49 4.11 7.86
C LEU A 90 10.03 3.10 8.90
N PRO A 91 9.20 2.51 9.79
CA PRO A 91 9.68 1.56 10.80
C PRO A 91 10.10 0.18 10.26
N ILE A 92 9.93 -0.07 8.95
CA ILE A 92 10.25 -1.35 8.28
C ILE A 92 11.27 -1.19 7.14
N LEU A 93 11.92 -0.03 7.05
CA LEU A 93 12.96 0.23 6.05
C LEU A 93 14.28 -0.45 6.38
N ARG A 94 14.70 -0.42 7.66
CA ARG A 94 16.00 -0.92 8.11
C ARG A 94 15.85 -2.19 8.94
N MET A 95 16.73 -3.13 8.66
CA MET A 95 16.90 -4.37 9.40
C MET A 95 17.73 -4.09 10.67
N SER A 96 17.38 -4.71 11.79
CA SER A 96 18.03 -4.46 13.09
C SER A 96 19.23 -5.37 13.38
N GLY A 97 19.41 -6.45 12.63
CA GLY A 97 20.52 -7.39 12.82
C GLY A 97 20.57 -8.49 11.77
N GLU A 98 21.60 -9.34 11.83
CA GLU A 98 21.92 -10.34 10.81
C GLU A 98 21.57 -11.78 11.21
N SER A 99 21.10 -12.00 12.43
CA SER A 99 20.72 -13.36 12.86
C SER A 99 19.48 -13.86 12.12
N THR A 100 19.38 -15.17 11.87
CA THR A 100 18.21 -15.80 11.23
C THR A 100 16.90 -15.43 11.94
N LYS A 101 16.95 -15.34 13.28
CA LYS A 101 15.82 -14.92 14.13
C LYS A 101 15.39 -13.48 13.83
N GLU A 102 16.33 -12.53 13.76
CA GLU A 102 16.03 -11.13 13.42
C GLU A 102 15.54 -10.99 11.97
N ILE A 103 16.10 -11.77 11.04
CA ILE A 103 15.67 -11.80 9.64
C ILE A 103 14.21 -12.23 9.52
N LEU A 104 13.84 -13.31 10.19
CA LEU A 104 12.48 -13.84 10.15
C LEU A 104 11.49 -12.92 10.89
N ALA A 105 11.87 -12.36 12.04
CA ALA A 105 11.09 -11.36 12.76
C ALA A 105 10.84 -10.09 11.92
N PHE A 106 11.86 -9.62 11.21
CA PHE A 106 11.75 -8.48 10.29
C PHE A 106 10.83 -8.79 9.10
N TYR A 107 10.94 -9.99 8.53
CA TYR A 107 10.06 -10.43 7.44
C TYR A 107 8.59 -10.50 7.88
N LEU A 108 8.34 -11.01 9.09
CA LEU A 108 7.01 -11.05 9.70
C LEU A 108 6.45 -9.64 9.94
N LYS A 109 7.27 -8.72 10.47
CA LYS A 109 6.90 -7.30 10.64
C LYS A 109 6.55 -6.64 9.30
N ARG A 110 7.35 -6.87 8.25
CA ARG A 110 7.08 -6.37 6.89
C ARG A 110 5.81 -6.93 6.29
N THR A 111 5.55 -8.22 6.47
CA THR A 111 4.35 -8.86 5.91
C THR A 111 3.10 -8.33 6.60
N ARG A 112 3.15 -8.13 7.92
CA ARG A 112 2.08 -7.47 8.68
C ARG A 112 1.84 -6.04 8.19
N ALA A 113 2.90 -5.25 7.98
CA ALA A 113 2.76 -3.91 7.42
C ALA A 113 2.14 -3.94 6.01
N GLY A 114 2.48 -4.92 5.17
CA GLY A 114 1.84 -5.13 3.88
C GLY A 114 0.32 -5.38 3.96
N VAL A 115 -0.13 -6.15 4.96
CA VAL A 115 -1.58 -6.30 5.25
C VAL A 115 -2.21 -4.96 5.60
N VAL A 116 -1.55 -4.21 6.49
CA VAL A 116 -2.03 -2.91 6.97
C VAL A 116 -2.14 -1.91 5.83
N ILE A 117 -1.11 -1.80 4.98
CA ILE A 117 -1.11 -0.96 3.76
C ILE A 117 -2.28 -1.36 2.84
N GLY A 118 -2.46 -2.66 2.57
CA GLY A 118 -3.55 -3.10 1.70
C GLY A 118 -4.94 -2.79 2.25
N ARG A 119 -5.15 -2.91 3.56
CA ARG A 119 -6.43 -2.57 4.20
C ARG A 119 -6.70 -1.07 4.19
N TYR A 120 -5.71 -0.26 4.58
CA TYR A 120 -5.84 1.19 4.53
C TYR A 120 -6.03 1.69 3.10
N GLY A 121 -5.27 1.17 2.13
CA GLY A 121 -5.41 1.54 0.73
C GLY A 121 -6.78 1.20 0.14
N ALA A 122 -7.36 0.04 0.52
CA ALA A 122 -8.71 -0.32 0.11
C ALA A 122 -9.74 0.63 0.74
N GLY A 123 -9.65 0.88 2.05
CA GLY A 123 -10.55 1.81 2.74
C GLY A 123 -10.45 3.24 2.21
N PHE A 124 -9.23 3.70 1.92
CA PHE A 124 -8.97 5.01 1.32
C PHE A 124 -9.57 5.11 -0.08
N SER A 125 -9.42 4.08 -0.91
CA SER A 125 -10.02 4.04 -2.25
C SER A 125 -11.56 4.06 -2.20
N TRP A 126 -12.17 3.36 -1.25
CA TRP A 126 -13.62 3.41 -1.07
C TRP A 126 -14.12 4.78 -0.60
N LEU A 127 -13.39 5.40 0.34
CA LEU A 127 -13.67 6.77 0.76
C LEU A 127 -13.55 7.75 -0.42
N LEU A 128 -12.49 7.63 -1.21
CA LEU A 128 -12.28 8.44 -2.40
C LEU A 128 -13.41 8.24 -3.42
N LEU A 129 -13.90 7.01 -3.61
CA LEU A 129 -15.02 6.74 -4.51
C LEU A 129 -16.31 7.40 -4.02
N ALA A 130 -16.58 7.34 -2.72
CA ALA A 130 -17.74 8.00 -2.13
C ALA A 130 -17.68 9.53 -2.31
N ILE A 131 -16.52 10.13 -2.01
CA ILE A 131 -16.28 11.57 -2.21
C ILE A 131 -16.39 11.94 -3.68
N PHE A 132 -15.79 11.17 -4.59
CA PHE A 132 -15.89 11.38 -6.04
C PHE A 132 -17.34 11.34 -6.53
N THR A 133 -18.12 10.37 -6.06
CA THR A 133 -19.52 10.23 -6.45
C THR A 133 -20.37 11.40 -5.95
N VAL A 134 -20.16 11.83 -4.70
CA VAL A 134 -20.84 12.99 -4.12
C VAL A 134 -20.45 14.27 -4.85
N TRP A 135 -19.16 14.47 -5.11
CA TRP A 135 -18.67 15.62 -5.85
C TRP A 135 -19.21 15.66 -7.28
N PHE A 136 -19.21 14.52 -7.97
CA PHE A 136 -19.73 14.40 -9.33
C PHE A 136 -21.24 14.70 -9.38
N ALA A 137 -22.01 14.18 -8.42
CA ALA A 137 -23.44 14.49 -8.30
C ALA A 137 -23.66 15.99 -7.99
N ALA A 138 -22.88 16.58 -7.08
CA ALA A 138 -22.95 18.00 -6.77
C ALA A 138 -22.66 18.86 -8.00
N ASN A 139 -21.62 18.52 -8.78
CA ASN A 139 -21.31 19.20 -10.04
C ASN A 139 -22.48 19.11 -11.04
N LEU A 140 -23.10 17.94 -11.14
CA LEU A 140 -24.22 17.70 -12.05
C LEU A 140 -25.47 18.54 -11.70
N PHE A 141 -25.81 18.67 -10.41
CA PHE A 141 -27.07 19.26 -9.97
C PHE A 141 -26.97 20.74 -9.52
N LEU A 142 -25.79 21.19 -9.09
CA LEU A 142 -25.64 22.50 -8.42
C LEU A 142 -24.87 23.55 -9.26
N VAL A 143 -24.18 23.16 -10.34
CA VAL A 143 -23.47 24.11 -11.22
C VAL A 143 -24.35 24.56 -12.39
N ALA A 144 -24.46 25.87 -12.61
CA ALA A 144 -25.22 26.47 -13.71
C ALA A 144 -24.53 26.24 -15.08
N GLN A 145 -25.32 26.00 -16.14
CA GLN A 145 -24.82 25.83 -17.51
C GLN A 145 -24.45 27.20 -18.08
N PRO A 146 -23.15 27.56 -18.06
CA PRO A 146 -22.21 27.04 -19.05
C PRO A 146 -20.95 26.36 -18.48
N ALA A 147 -20.83 26.21 -17.16
CA ALA A 147 -19.63 25.64 -16.50
C ALA A 147 -19.67 24.10 -16.36
N LYS A 148 -20.64 23.41 -16.97
CA LYS A 148 -20.68 21.95 -16.98
C LYS A 148 -19.71 21.44 -18.05
N GLU A 149 -18.45 21.21 -17.68
CA GLU A 149 -17.60 20.27 -18.41
C GLU A 149 -18.11 18.84 -18.17
N PHE A 150 -19.27 18.56 -18.75
CA PHE A 150 -19.98 17.31 -18.59
C PHE A 150 -19.32 16.23 -19.45
N ASN A 151 -18.57 15.35 -18.80
CA ASN A 151 -17.97 14.21 -19.48
C ASN A 151 -18.30 12.90 -18.74
N TRP A 152 -19.31 12.18 -19.23
CA TRP A 152 -19.62 10.83 -18.73
C TRP A 152 -18.41 9.88 -18.81
N MET A 153 -17.48 10.09 -19.75
CA MET A 153 -16.24 9.32 -19.81
C MET A 153 -15.35 9.60 -18.60
N PHE A 154 -15.31 10.84 -18.10
CA PHE A 154 -14.57 11.18 -16.88
C PHE A 154 -15.18 10.48 -15.66
N ALA A 155 -16.50 10.47 -15.55
CA ALA A 155 -17.20 9.75 -14.48
C ALA A 155 -16.93 8.25 -14.53
N ALA A 156 -17.10 7.64 -15.71
CA ALA A 156 -16.86 6.22 -15.91
C ALA A 156 -15.40 5.84 -15.64
N PHE A 157 -14.45 6.64 -16.14
CA PHE A 157 -13.03 6.45 -15.89
C PHE A 157 -12.71 6.56 -14.39
N GLY A 158 -13.19 7.61 -13.71
CA GLY A 158 -12.97 7.80 -12.28
C GLY A 158 -13.50 6.64 -11.44
N ILE A 159 -14.73 6.18 -11.70
CA ILE A 159 -15.33 5.04 -11.00
C ILE A 159 -14.53 3.77 -11.23
N VAL A 160 -14.22 3.44 -12.49
CA VAL A 160 -13.46 2.23 -12.85
C VAL A 160 -12.06 2.27 -12.24
N TRP A 161 -11.38 3.41 -12.31
CA TRP A 161 -10.04 3.59 -11.78
C TRP A 161 -10.00 3.43 -10.26
N ILE A 162 -10.84 4.18 -9.53
CA ILE A 162 -10.86 4.16 -8.07
C ILE A 162 -11.32 2.79 -7.55
N SER A 163 -12.35 2.20 -8.16
CA SER A 163 -12.84 0.87 -7.77
C SER A 163 -11.80 -0.21 -8.07
N GLY A 164 -11.11 -0.11 -9.22
CA GLY A 164 -10.01 -1.00 -9.58
C GLY A 164 -8.87 -0.93 -8.56
N ALA A 165 -8.48 0.26 -8.13
CA ALA A 165 -7.49 0.46 -7.07
C ALA A 165 -7.94 -0.17 -5.74
N ALA A 166 -9.21 0.02 -5.35
CA ALA A 166 -9.77 -0.58 -4.14
C ALA A 166 -9.69 -2.12 -4.15
N LEU A 167 -10.06 -2.73 -5.29
CA LEU A 167 -10.01 -4.18 -5.49
C LEU A 167 -8.57 -4.70 -5.46
N LEU A 168 -7.63 -4.00 -6.09
CA LEU A 168 -6.21 -4.36 -6.06
C LEU A 168 -5.64 -4.28 -4.64
N CYS A 169 -5.99 -3.24 -3.86
CA CYS A 169 -5.59 -3.12 -2.47
C CYS A 169 -6.18 -4.25 -1.61
N HIS A 170 -7.45 -4.59 -1.81
CA HIS A 170 -8.11 -5.69 -1.09
C HIS A 170 -7.49 -7.05 -1.41
N TRP A 171 -7.23 -7.31 -2.70
CA TRP A 171 -6.51 -8.51 -3.15
C TRP A 171 -5.11 -8.59 -2.54
N TYR A 172 -4.37 -7.48 -2.55
CA TYR A 172 -3.03 -7.40 -1.96
C TYR A 172 -3.05 -7.67 -0.46
N ALA A 173 -4.00 -7.07 0.28
CA ALA A 173 -4.19 -7.31 1.71
C ALA A 173 -4.46 -8.79 2.00
N SER A 174 -5.35 -9.41 1.22
CA SER A 174 -5.72 -10.82 1.35
C SER A 174 -4.54 -11.75 1.07
N LYS A 175 -3.77 -11.45 0.02
CA LYS A 175 -2.54 -12.18 -0.31
C LYS A 175 -1.52 -12.10 0.82
N LYS A 176 -1.29 -10.89 1.36
CA LYS A 176 -0.36 -10.67 2.47
C LYS A 176 -0.84 -11.27 3.79
N GLN A 177 -2.14 -11.33 4.02
CA GLN A 177 -2.71 -11.98 5.21
C GLN A 177 -2.42 -13.48 5.20
N LYS A 178 -2.61 -14.15 4.04
CA LYS A 178 -2.28 -15.57 3.88
C LYS A 178 -0.78 -15.83 4.12
N GLU A 179 0.09 -14.98 3.58
CA GLU A 179 1.53 -15.07 3.79
C GLU A 179 1.90 -14.87 5.27
N TYR A 180 1.31 -13.88 5.94
CA TYR A 180 1.53 -13.61 7.36
C TYR A 180 1.14 -14.79 8.24
N LEU A 181 0.00 -15.43 7.98
CA LEU A 181 -0.46 -16.58 8.76
C LEU A 181 0.49 -17.77 8.64
N LYS A 182 0.97 -18.07 7.42
CA LYS A 182 1.96 -19.13 7.19
C LYS A 182 3.28 -18.84 7.93
N LEU A 183 3.79 -17.61 7.83
CA LEU A 183 5.01 -17.21 8.51
C LEU A 183 4.87 -17.23 10.03
N LYS A 184 3.71 -16.83 10.57
CA LYS A 184 3.44 -16.84 12.01
C LYS A 184 3.38 -18.27 12.57
N GLN A 185 2.95 -19.24 11.76
CA GLN A 185 2.98 -20.65 12.14
C GLN A 185 4.42 -21.16 12.17
N LEU A 186 5.18 -20.98 11.09
CA LEU A 186 6.60 -21.34 11.02
C LEU A 186 7.45 -20.70 12.13
N TRP A 187 7.14 -19.46 12.52
CA TRP A 187 7.83 -18.78 13.61
C TRP A 187 7.56 -19.39 14.99
N ARG A 188 6.35 -19.90 15.22
CA ARG A 188 6.03 -20.60 16.48
C ARG A 188 6.77 -21.93 16.54
N ASP A 189 6.71 -22.69 15.46
CA ASP A 189 7.39 -24.00 15.33
C ASP A 189 8.93 -23.90 15.42
N PHE A 190 9.51 -22.70 15.29
CA PHE A 190 10.96 -22.47 15.38
C PHE A 190 11.41 -21.94 16.77
N ILE A 191 10.49 -21.41 17.57
CA ILE A 191 10.77 -20.89 18.92
C ILE A 191 10.43 -21.92 20.00
N ASP A 192 9.39 -22.72 19.77
CA ASP A 192 8.98 -23.84 20.61
C ASP A 192 9.84 -25.08 20.31
#